data_AF-A0A7Z0KD10-F1
#
_entry.id   AF-A0A7Z0KD10-F1
#
_cell.length_a   1.000
_cell.length_b   1.000
_cell.length_c   1.000
_cell.angle_alpha   90.00
_cell.angle_beta   90.00
_cell.angle_gamma   90.00
#
_symmetry.space_group_name_H-M   'P 1'
#
loop_
_entity.id
_entity.type
_entity.pdbx_description
1 polymer ?
#
loop_
_entity_poly.entity_id
_entity_poly.type
_entity_poly.pdbx_seq_one_letter_code
_entity_poly.pdbx_strand_id
1 'polypeptide(L)'
;MTDERLIFGATGLDAATERYRVAERALISRPEDTRPVEAAVLECAWWCQMLNERLEKTATGYREARSNDAAGQTVQGVRFARNRYSHSPVVAVERVEGVTFPITFPASFGVRVIWRGVKALGRDERDSKGQQRAYAELLAGRHVAETLATASRWFQRWGVPAGG
;
A
#
# COMPACT_ATOMS: atom_id res chain seq x y z
N MET A 1 8.98 -18.84 -20.24
CA MET A 1 8.35 -17.65 -20.84
C MET A 1 7.84 -16.81 -19.70
N THR A 2 8.45 -15.66 -19.44
CA THR A 2 8.02 -14.75 -18.35
C THR A 2 6.66 -14.17 -18.73
N ASP A 3 5.71 -14.22 -17.80
CA ASP A 3 4.36 -13.70 -18.04
C ASP A 3 4.42 -12.18 -18.21
N GLU A 4 4.26 -11.69 -19.45
CA GLU A 4 4.33 -10.25 -19.79
C GLU A 4 3.38 -9.40 -18.94
N ARG A 5 2.27 -9.97 -18.47
CA ARG A 5 1.32 -9.27 -17.60
C ARG A 5 1.87 -9.04 -16.20
N LEU A 6 2.70 -9.95 -15.69
CA LEU A 6 3.40 -9.76 -14.42
C LEU A 6 4.49 -8.69 -14.55
N ILE A 7 5.18 -8.64 -15.69
CA ILE A 7 6.16 -7.58 -15.99
C ILE A 7 5.45 -6.22 -16.03
N PHE A 8 4.37 -6.11 -16.80
CA PHE A 8 3.57 -4.89 -16.89
C PHE A 8 3.04 -4.42 -15.53
N GLY A 9 2.50 -5.35 -14.73
CA GLY A 9 2.02 -5.05 -13.38
C GLY A 9 3.13 -4.60 -12.43
N ALA A 10 4.33 -5.19 -12.55
CA ALA A 10 5.50 -4.80 -11.76
C ALA A 10 5.99 -3.39 -12.10
N THR A 11 6.16 -3.10 -13.39
CA THR A 11 6.52 -1.77 -13.89
C THR A 11 5.49 -0.73 -13.43
N GLY A 12 4.20 -1.05 -13.50
CA GLY A 12 3.13 -0.20 -13.00
C GLY A 12 3.25 0.09 -11.50
N LEU A 13 3.47 -0.96 -10.68
CA LEU A 13 3.63 -0.83 -9.23
C LEU A 13 4.84 0.04 -8.86
N ASP A 14 5.98 -0.15 -9.51
CA ASP A 14 7.19 0.60 -9.20
C ASP A 14 7.09 2.06 -9.64
N ALA A 15 6.52 2.32 -10.82
CA ALA A 15 6.24 3.69 -11.27
C ALA A 15 5.25 4.42 -10.34
N ALA A 16 4.20 3.73 -9.89
CA ALA A 16 3.24 4.29 -8.93
C ALA A 16 3.88 4.53 -7.55
N THR A 17 4.77 3.62 -7.11
CA THR A 17 5.51 3.77 -5.86
C THR A 17 6.44 4.97 -5.92
N GLU A 18 7.10 5.22 -7.05
CA GLU A 18 7.94 6.41 -7.20
C GLU A 18 7.11 7.70 -7.22
N ARG A 19 5.97 7.71 -7.91
CA ARG A 19 5.01 8.83 -7.82
C ARG A 19 4.59 9.11 -6.38
N TYR A 20 4.29 8.07 -5.61
CA TYR A 20 3.97 8.20 -4.19
C TYR A 20 5.14 8.81 -3.40
N ARG A 21 6.38 8.35 -3.60
CA ARG A 21 7.55 8.91 -2.91
C ARG A 21 7.78 10.39 -3.26
N VAL A 22 7.61 10.76 -4.53
CA VAL A 22 7.70 12.16 -4.96
C VAL A 22 6.61 13.00 -4.29
N ALA A 23 5.37 12.52 -4.29
CA ALA A 23 4.25 13.20 -3.67
C ALA A 23 4.41 13.33 -2.14
N GLU A 24 4.88 12.28 -1.47
CA GLU A 24 5.14 12.29 -0.03
C GLU A 24 6.22 13.31 0.34
N ARG A 25 7.33 13.37 -0.42
CA ARG A 25 8.36 14.40 -0.23
C ARG A 25 7.81 15.81 -0.42
N ALA A 26 6.91 16.01 -1.38
CA ALA A 26 6.31 17.31 -1.66
C ALA A 26 5.44 17.82 -0.49
N LEU A 27 4.93 16.95 0.38
CA LEU A 27 4.17 17.35 1.58
C LEU A 27 5.01 18.15 2.59
N ILE A 28 6.34 18.10 2.50
CA ILE A 28 7.22 18.95 3.32
C ILE A 28 7.00 20.43 2.97
N SER A 29 6.82 20.72 1.68
CA SER A 29 6.69 22.09 1.18
C SER A 29 5.24 22.52 0.93
N ARG A 30 4.31 21.55 0.79
CA ARG A 30 2.88 21.76 0.53
C ARG A 30 2.03 20.88 1.45
N PRO A 31 2.01 21.16 2.76
CA PRO A 31 1.45 20.27 3.78
C PRO A 31 -0.06 20.02 3.64
N GLU A 32 -0.78 20.92 3.00
CA GLU A 32 -2.23 20.87 2.77
C GLU A 32 -2.66 20.08 1.52
N ASP A 33 -1.75 19.82 0.57
CA ASP A 33 -2.08 19.15 -0.69
C ASP A 33 -1.84 17.64 -0.62
N THR A 34 -2.73 16.92 0.09
CA THR A 34 -2.63 15.46 0.27
C THR A 34 -3.11 14.66 -0.94
N ARG A 35 -3.88 15.28 -1.85
CA ARG A 35 -4.52 14.60 -2.99
C ARG A 35 -3.54 13.86 -3.90
N PRO A 36 -2.35 14.39 -4.26
CA PRO A 36 -1.38 13.66 -5.07
C PRO A 36 -0.87 12.38 -4.37
N VAL A 37 -0.70 12.43 -3.05
CA VAL A 37 -0.32 11.25 -2.25
C VAL A 37 -1.44 10.22 -2.28
N GLU A 38 -2.67 10.63 -2.00
CA GLU A 38 -3.84 9.75 -1.98
C GLU A 38 -4.05 9.04 -3.33
N ALA A 39 -3.92 9.79 -4.43
CA ALA A 39 -4.02 9.25 -5.78
C ALA A 39 -2.90 8.23 -6.06
N ALA A 40 -1.67 8.53 -5.70
CA ALA A 40 -0.53 7.61 -5.91
C ALA A 40 -0.66 6.34 -5.06
N VAL A 41 -1.16 6.44 -3.82
CA VAL A 41 -1.40 5.26 -2.96
C VAL A 41 -2.51 4.38 -3.55
N LEU A 42 -3.61 4.97 -4.04
CA LEU A 42 -4.67 4.24 -4.72
C LEU A 42 -4.12 3.51 -5.95
N GLU A 43 -3.30 4.18 -6.75
CA GLU A 43 -2.66 3.58 -7.91
C GLU A 43 -1.77 2.38 -7.53
N CYS A 44 -0.94 2.51 -6.49
CA CYS A 44 -0.15 1.40 -5.97
C CYS A 44 -1.03 0.21 -5.56
N ALA A 45 -2.14 0.49 -4.88
CA ALA A 45 -3.06 -0.54 -4.41
C ALA A 45 -3.75 -1.28 -5.57
N TRP A 46 -4.03 -0.59 -6.67
CA TRP A 46 -4.53 -1.19 -7.91
C TRP A 46 -3.52 -2.13 -8.57
N TRP A 47 -2.26 -1.71 -8.70
CA TRP A 47 -1.21 -2.57 -9.26
C TRP A 47 -0.93 -3.79 -8.39
N CYS A 48 -0.88 -3.61 -7.07
CA CYS A 48 -0.83 -4.73 -6.11
C CYS A 48 -1.98 -5.72 -6.32
N GLN A 49 -3.21 -5.24 -6.49
CA GLN A 49 -4.37 -6.11 -6.71
C GLN A 49 -4.29 -6.85 -8.05
N MET A 50 -3.85 -6.18 -9.11
CA MET A 50 -3.66 -6.81 -10.43
C MET A 50 -2.66 -7.96 -10.35
N LEU A 51 -1.48 -7.72 -9.76
CA LEU A 51 -0.44 -8.75 -9.56
C LEU A 51 -0.96 -9.91 -8.71
N ASN A 52 -1.65 -9.60 -7.62
CA ASN A 52 -2.23 -10.59 -6.74
C ASN A 52 -3.25 -11.49 -7.47
N GLU A 53 -4.17 -10.90 -8.23
CA GLU A 53 -5.16 -11.67 -9.00
C GLU A 53 -4.54 -12.51 -10.09
N ARG A 54 -3.47 -12.01 -10.73
CA ARG A 54 -2.77 -12.77 -11.76
C ARG A 54 -2.12 -14.00 -11.14
N LEU A 55 -1.34 -13.83 -10.06
CA LEU A 55 -0.68 -14.93 -9.36
C LEU A 55 -1.68 -15.93 -8.76
N GLU A 56 -2.81 -15.48 -8.22
CA GLU A 56 -3.88 -16.40 -7.77
C GLU A 56 -4.42 -17.30 -8.89
N LYS A 57 -4.39 -16.83 -10.14
CA LYS A 57 -4.89 -17.59 -11.30
C LYS A 57 -3.81 -18.46 -11.95
N THR A 58 -2.54 -18.08 -11.86
CA THR A 58 -1.47 -18.72 -12.65
C THR A 58 -0.45 -19.48 -11.81
N ALA A 59 -0.28 -19.17 -10.53
CA ALA A 59 0.73 -19.77 -9.68
C ALA A 59 0.10 -20.72 -8.65
N THR A 60 0.39 -22.02 -8.80
CA THR A 60 -0.05 -23.05 -7.86
C THR A 60 0.51 -22.79 -6.46
N GLY A 61 -0.33 -22.91 -5.43
CA GLY A 61 0.07 -22.68 -4.04
C GLY A 61 0.16 -21.21 -3.61
N TYR A 62 0.06 -20.24 -4.54
CA TYR A 62 0.20 -18.81 -4.22
C TYR A 62 -0.79 -18.34 -3.15
N ARG A 63 -2.07 -18.71 -3.29
CA ARG A 63 -3.12 -18.28 -2.36
C ARG A 63 -2.87 -18.78 -0.94
N GLU A 64 -2.45 -20.03 -0.79
CA GLU A 64 -2.16 -20.65 0.49
C GLU A 64 -0.92 -19.99 1.12
N ALA A 65 0.18 -19.92 0.38
CA ALA A 65 1.40 -19.28 0.85
C ALA A 65 1.18 -17.82 1.26
N ARG A 66 0.39 -17.06 0.49
CA ARG A 66 0.03 -15.67 0.81
C ARG A 66 -0.77 -15.56 2.10
N SER A 67 -1.62 -16.54 2.39
CA SER A 67 -2.44 -16.55 3.60
C SER A 67 -1.63 -16.94 4.85
N ASN A 68 -0.52 -17.66 4.67
CA ASN A 68 0.33 -18.17 5.75
C ASN A 68 1.59 -17.32 6.02
N ASP A 69 1.89 -16.32 5.18
CA ASP A 69 3.05 -15.43 5.32
C ASP A 69 2.61 -13.98 5.61
N ALA A 70 3.24 -13.32 6.58
CA ALA A 70 2.88 -11.96 6.98
C ALA A 70 3.03 -10.92 5.84
N ALA A 71 4.03 -11.04 4.97
CA ALA A 71 4.15 -10.16 3.81
C ALA A 71 3.10 -10.50 2.74
N GLY A 72 2.73 -11.77 2.60
CA GLY A 72 1.59 -12.17 1.79
C GLY A 72 0.26 -11.61 2.30
N GLN A 73 0.06 -11.61 3.62
CA GLN A 73 -1.10 -11.00 4.27
C GLN A 73 -1.09 -9.47 4.14
N THR A 74 0.08 -8.82 4.03
CA THR A 74 0.16 -7.40 3.72
C THR A 74 -0.54 -7.10 2.38
N VAL A 75 -0.43 -7.97 1.38
CA VAL A 75 -1.18 -7.84 0.12
C VAL A 75 -2.70 -7.93 0.33
N GLN A 76 -3.18 -8.77 1.27
CA GLN A 76 -4.61 -8.78 1.64
C GLN A 76 -5.05 -7.46 2.28
N GLY A 77 -4.19 -6.86 3.11
CA GLY A 77 -4.44 -5.54 3.68
C GLY A 77 -4.51 -4.48 2.61
N VAL A 78 -3.56 -4.44 1.66
CA VAL A 78 -3.59 -3.49 0.54
C VAL A 78 -4.86 -3.66 -0.31
N ARG A 79 -5.29 -4.91 -0.53
CA ARG A 79 -6.56 -5.21 -1.20
C ARG A 79 -7.76 -4.64 -0.46
N PHE A 80 -7.79 -4.76 0.87
CA PHE A 80 -8.83 -4.13 1.70
C PHE A 80 -8.86 -2.61 1.47
N ALA A 81 -7.71 -1.94 1.53
CA ALA A 81 -7.62 -0.50 1.31
C ALA A 81 -8.13 -0.08 -0.07
N ARG A 82 -7.73 -0.80 -1.13
CA ARG A 82 -8.22 -0.58 -2.50
C ARG A 82 -9.73 -0.75 -2.59
N ASN A 83 -10.27 -1.78 -1.94
CA ASN A 83 -11.71 -2.04 -1.92
C ASN A 83 -12.45 -0.91 -1.22
N ARG A 84 -11.90 -0.37 -0.12
CA ARG A 84 -12.45 0.84 0.51
C ARG A 84 -12.49 1.96 -0.52
N TYR A 85 -11.36 2.38 -1.11
CA TYR A 85 -11.33 3.44 -2.13
C TYR A 85 -12.34 3.26 -3.29
N SER A 86 -12.55 2.01 -3.74
CA SER A 86 -13.35 1.73 -4.94
C SER A 86 -14.85 1.63 -4.66
N HIS A 87 -15.22 1.25 -3.44
CA HIS A 87 -16.61 0.97 -3.07
C HIS A 87 -17.17 1.94 -2.03
N SER A 88 -16.29 2.75 -1.43
CA SER A 88 -16.62 3.87 -0.57
C SER A 88 -15.61 4.98 -0.87
N PRO A 89 -16.00 6.24 -1.10
CA PRO A 89 -15.05 7.31 -1.41
C PRO A 89 -14.26 7.75 -0.17
N VAL A 90 -13.62 6.81 0.53
CA VAL A 90 -12.89 7.00 1.78
C VAL A 90 -11.41 6.99 1.47
N VAL A 91 -10.73 8.05 1.94
CA VAL A 91 -9.28 8.16 1.91
C VAL A 91 -8.70 7.24 2.99
N ALA A 92 -7.90 6.26 2.59
CA ALA A 92 -7.35 5.24 3.49
C ALA A 92 -6.04 5.63 4.17
N VAL A 93 -5.53 6.84 3.89
CA VAL A 93 -4.27 7.34 4.44
C VAL A 93 -4.46 8.66 5.15
N GLU A 94 -3.57 8.95 6.09
CA GLU A 94 -3.51 10.23 6.75
C GLU A 94 -2.07 10.69 6.91
N ARG A 95 -1.91 12.01 6.96
CA ARG A 95 -0.65 12.66 7.25
C ARG A 95 -0.49 12.75 8.76
N VAL A 96 0.68 12.37 9.26
CA VAL A 96 1.06 12.61 10.65
C VAL A 96 2.33 13.45 10.69
N GLU A 97 2.32 14.47 11.55
CA GLU A 97 3.49 15.30 11.84
C GLU A 97 4.33 14.63 12.93
N GLY A 98 5.65 14.76 12.84
CA GLY A 98 6.53 14.32 13.92
C GLY A 98 6.41 15.23 15.15
N VAL A 99 6.77 14.70 16.32
CA VAL A 99 6.65 15.43 17.59
C VAL A 99 7.64 16.61 17.63
N THR A 100 7.14 17.84 17.73
CA THR A 100 7.93 19.06 17.99
C THR A 100 8.11 19.25 19.50
N PHE A 101 9.26 18.85 20.06
CA PHE A 101 9.68 19.23 21.43
C PHE A 101 10.69 20.39 21.35
N PRO A 102 10.78 21.28 22.38
CA PRO A 102 11.66 22.44 22.34
C PRO A 102 13.10 22.01 22.62
N ILE A 103 13.78 21.47 21.61
CA ILE A 103 15.23 21.25 21.64
C ILE A 103 15.80 21.79 20.34
N THR A 104 16.64 22.82 20.47
CA THR A 104 17.32 23.54 19.40
C THR A 104 18.30 22.61 18.64
N PHE A 105 17.93 22.09 17.47
CA PHE A 105 18.83 21.50 16.43
C PHE A 105 18.03 21.38 15.10
N PRO A 106 18.65 21.28 13.89
CA PRO A 106 17.91 21.14 12.64
C PRO A 106 17.41 19.70 12.49
N ALA A 107 16.45 19.31 13.33
CA ALA A 107 15.76 18.03 13.22
C ALA A 107 14.43 18.26 12.51
N SER A 108 14.41 18.09 11.18
CA SER A 108 13.15 17.94 10.45
C SER A 108 12.59 16.56 10.77
N PHE A 109 11.69 16.47 11.76
CA PHE A 109 10.88 15.28 11.93
C PHE A 109 9.92 15.21 10.74
N GLY A 110 10.35 14.49 9.69
CA GLY A 110 9.70 14.48 8.39
C GLY A 110 8.22 14.10 8.47
N VAL A 111 7.42 14.75 7.61
CA VAL A 111 6.03 14.38 7.37
C VAL A 111 5.96 12.90 6.97
N ARG A 112 5.07 12.13 7.61
CA ARG A 112 4.84 10.72 7.26
C ARG A 112 3.40 10.51 6.81
N VAL A 113 3.23 9.65 5.81
CA VAL A 113 1.92 9.18 5.37
C VAL A 113 1.69 7.78 5.92
N ILE A 114 0.67 7.62 6.75
CA ILE A 114 0.31 6.34 7.36
C ILE A 114 -1.04 5.87 6.86
N TRP A 115 -1.30 4.57 6.96
CA TRP A 115 -2.64 4.02 6.80
C TRP A 115 -3.54 4.40 7.97
N ARG A 116 -4.75 4.88 7.69
CA ARG A 116 -5.72 5.20 8.74
C ARG A 116 -6.13 3.95 9.53
N GLY A 117 -6.57 4.16 10.76
CA GLY A 117 -7.19 3.09 11.55
C GLY A 117 -8.45 2.53 10.88
N VAL A 118 -8.71 1.23 11.04
CA VAL A 118 -9.85 0.52 10.42
C VAL A 118 -11.19 1.21 10.70
N LYS A 119 -11.38 1.76 11.90
CA LYS A 119 -12.62 2.48 12.27
C LYS A 119 -12.86 3.72 11.41
N ALA A 120 -11.80 4.43 11.02
CA ALA A 120 -11.90 5.61 10.16
C ALA A 120 -12.28 5.26 8.72
N LEU A 121 -12.17 3.99 8.33
CA LEU A 121 -12.54 3.52 7.01
C LEU A 121 -14.03 3.21 6.88
N GLY A 122 -14.80 3.26 7.97
CA GLY A 122 -16.21 2.86 7.97
C GLY A 122 -16.41 1.35 7.85
N ARG A 123 -17.65 0.94 7.55
CA ARG A 123 -18.02 -0.47 7.30
C ARG A 123 -18.56 -0.61 5.89
N ASP A 124 -18.28 -1.74 5.24
CA ASP A 124 -18.95 -2.17 4.01
C ASP A 124 -19.33 -3.65 4.15
N GLU A 125 -20.55 -3.99 3.76
CA GLU A 125 -21.10 -5.35 3.89
C GLU A 125 -20.33 -6.37 3.05
N ARG A 126 -19.58 -5.91 2.04
CA ARG A 126 -18.74 -6.74 1.17
C ARG A 126 -17.35 -7.02 1.76
N ASP A 127 -17.05 -6.52 2.95
CA ASP A 127 -15.74 -6.65 3.56
C ASP A 127 -15.43 -8.10 3.95
N SER A 128 -14.34 -8.63 3.40
CA SER A 128 -13.80 -9.91 3.84
C SER A 128 -13.17 -9.76 5.22
N LYS A 129 -13.66 -10.52 6.22
CA LYS A 129 -13.10 -10.53 7.58
C LYS A 129 -11.58 -10.76 7.60
N GLY A 130 -11.06 -11.61 6.71
CA GLY A 130 -9.63 -11.88 6.59
C GLY A 130 -8.83 -10.68 6.06
N GLN A 131 -9.36 -9.97 5.05
CA GLN A 131 -8.71 -8.77 4.50
C GLN A 131 -8.73 -7.62 5.51
N GLN A 132 -9.85 -7.42 6.19
CA GLN A 132 -9.98 -6.42 7.24
C GLN A 132 -9.02 -6.69 8.40
N ARG A 133 -8.92 -7.95 8.84
CA ARG A 133 -7.97 -8.37 9.88
C ARG A 133 -6.52 -8.10 9.45
N ALA A 134 -6.15 -8.51 8.23
CA ALA A 134 -4.82 -8.26 7.70
C ALA A 134 -4.51 -6.76 7.61
N TYR A 135 -5.48 -5.93 7.19
CA TYR A 135 -5.32 -4.47 7.20
C TYR A 135 -5.09 -3.94 8.63
N ALA A 136 -5.91 -4.37 9.59
CA ALA A 136 -5.81 -3.94 10.97
C ALA A 136 -4.45 -4.29 11.61
N GLU A 137 -3.93 -5.49 11.34
CA GLU A 137 -2.70 -5.99 11.97
C GLU A 137 -1.43 -5.50 11.26
N LEU A 138 -1.46 -5.34 9.94
CA LEU A 138 -0.27 -5.17 9.11
C LEU A 138 -0.17 -3.83 8.40
N LEU A 139 -1.26 -3.07 8.28
CA LEU A 139 -1.26 -1.77 7.60
C LEU A 139 -1.61 -0.62 8.53
N ALA A 140 -2.72 -0.70 9.25
CA ALA A 140 -3.24 0.40 10.06
C ALA A 140 -2.17 1.01 10.98
N GLY A 141 -2.01 2.33 10.93
CA GLY A 141 -1.01 3.08 11.69
C GLY A 141 0.43 2.97 11.17
N ARG A 142 0.71 2.12 10.17
CA ARG A 142 2.04 1.95 9.59
C ARG A 142 2.27 2.88 8.41
N HIS A 143 3.54 3.17 8.16
CA HIS A 143 3.98 3.99 7.04
C HIS A 143 3.65 3.30 5.71
N VAL A 144 3.06 4.05 4.77
CA VAL A 144 2.59 3.46 3.51
C VAL A 144 3.76 2.91 2.70
N ALA A 145 4.89 3.64 2.62
CA ALA A 145 6.07 3.18 1.89
C ALA A 145 6.57 1.80 2.36
N GLU A 146 6.60 1.55 3.67
CA GLU A 146 7.07 0.30 4.25
C GLU A 146 6.17 -0.89 3.88
N THR A 147 4.85 -0.68 3.92
CA THR A 147 3.87 -1.71 3.57
C THR A 147 3.88 -2.00 2.07
N LEU A 148 4.02 -0.99 1.21
CA LEU A 148 4.14 -1.16 -0.24
C LEU A 148 5.44 -1.88 -0.61
N ALA A 149 6.56 -1.53 0.03
CA ALA A 149 7.81 -2.25 -0.14
C ALA A 149 7.71 -3.71 0.30
N THR A 150 6.96 -4.00 1.37
CA THR A 150 6.69 -5.36 1.83
C THR A 150 5.86 -6.14 0.83
N ALA A 151 4.81 -5.54 0.25
CA ALA A 151 4.01 -6.14 -0.81
C ALA A 151 4.84 -6.39 -2.09
N SER A 152 5.67 -5.44 -2.51
CA SER A 152 6.56 -5.59 -3.66
C SER A 152 7.54 -6.76 -3.47
N ARG A 153 8.20 -6.85 -2.31
CA ARG A 153 9.07 -8.00 -1.97
C ARG A 153 8.31 -9.34 -1.94
N TRP A 154 7.04 -9.35 -1.54
CA TRP A 154 6.22 -10.57 -1.63
C TRP A 154 6.07 -11.01 -3.08
N PHE A 155 5.73 -10.10 -3.99
CA PHE A 155 5.60 -10.44 -5.41
C PHE A 155 6.92 -10.90 -6.03
N GLN A 156 8.05 -10.30 -5.64
CA GLN A 156 9.38 -10.73 -6.09
C GLN A 156 9.71 -12.16 -5.71
N ARG A 157 9.32 -12.62 -4.51
CA ARG A 157 9.46 -14.04 -4.11
C ARG A 157 8.67 -15.00 -5.00
N TRP A 158 7.67 -14.50 -5.72
CA TRP A 158 6.82 -15.24 -6.64
C TRP A 158 7.19 -15.04 -8.12
N GLY A 159 8.42 -14.58 -8.38
CA GLY A 159 8.96 -14.45 -9.74
C GLY A 159 8.44 -13.24 -10.51
N VAL A 160 7.77 -12.30 -9.84
CA VAL A 160 7.47 -10.98 -10.42
C VAL A 160 8.78 -10.17 -10.42
N PRO A 161 9.29 -9.71 -11.57
CA PRO A 161 10.54 -8.95 -11.58
C PRO A 161 10.36 -7.61 -10.87
N ALA A 162 11.46 -6.98 -10.47
CA ALA A 162 11.42 -5.55 -10.20
C ALA A 162 11.12 -4.83 -11.53
N GLY A 163 10.18 -3.89 -11.51
CA GLY A 163 10.01 -2.91 -12.57
C GLY A 163 11.28 -2.07 -12.69
N GLY A 164 11.86 -2.09 -13.88
CA GLY A 164 13.06 -1.31 -14.20
C GLY A 164 12.84 0.19 -14.20
#